data_AF-A0A968Q5J4-F1
#
_entry.id   AF-A0A968Q5J4-F1
#
_cell.length_a   1.000
_cell.length_b   1.000
_cell.length_c   1.000
_cell.angle_alpha   90.00
_cell.angle_beta   90.00
_cell.angle_gamma   90.00
#
_symmetry.space_group_name_H-M   'P 1'
#
loop_
_entity.id
_entity.type
_entity.pdbx_description
1 polymer ?
#
loop_
_entity_poly.entity_id
_entity_poly.type
_entity_poly.pdbx_seq_one_letter_code
_entity_poly.pdbx_strand_id
1 'polypeptide(L)'
;MGFFDSELIQQEAVQLFQDYQSLMQLGNNYGKFDREGKKLFIDQMEAMMERYHIFMKRFELSEDFMAKMTVEQLKTQLGQFGMTPDAMFQQMHQTLERMKAEIDSSSAS
;
A
#
# COMPACT_ATOMS: atom_id res chain seq x y z
N MET A 1 -8.61 -26.72 -4.25
CA MET A 1 -8.85 -25.52 -3.43
C MET A 1 -7.74 -24.56 -3.76
N GLY A 2 -8.04 -23.61 -4.64
CA GLY A 2 -7.10 -22.58 -5.01
C GLY A 2 -6.99 -21.52 -3.92
N PHE A 3 -5.87 -20.79 -3.92
CA PHE A 3 -5.60 -19.71 -2.95
C PHE A 3 -6.74 -18.67 -2.91
N PHE A 4 -7.36 -18.39 -4.06
CA PHE A 4 -8.51 -17.50 -4.18
C PHE A 4 -9.85 -18.10 -3.80
N ASP A 5 -9.96 -19.42 -3.58
CA ASP A 5 -11.22 -20.03 -3.13
C ASP A 5 -11.48 -19.77 -1.63
N SER A 6 -10.49 -19.23 -0.92
CA SER A 6 -10.63 -18.83 0.47
C SER A 6 -11.44 -17.53 0.57
N GLU A 7 -12.66 -17.61 1.10
CA GLU A 7 -13.50 -16.45 1.39
C GLU A 7 -12.75 -15.41 2.25
N LEU A 8 -11.90 -15.85 3.16
CA LEU A 8 -11.08 -14.98 4.00
C LEU A 8 -10.12 -14.13 3.16
N ILE A 9 -9.45 -14.73 2.16
CA ILE A 9 -8.50 -14.04 1.29
C ILE A 9 -9.25 -13.07 0.36
N GLN A 10 -10.41 -13.46 -0.15
CA GLN A 10 -11.25 -12.57 -0.96
C GLN A 10 -11.72 -11.36 -0.14
N GLN A 11 -12.18 -11.57 1.09
CA GLN A 11 -12.59 -10.50 1.99
C GLN A 11 -11.42 -9.58 2.34
N GLU A 12 -10.24 -10.13 2.64
CA GLU A 12 -9.03 -9.35 2.90
C GLU A 12 -8.66 -8.47 1.70
N ALA A 13 -8.73 -9.01 0.48
CA ALA A 13 -8.46 -8.27 -0.75
C ALA A 13 -9.44 -7.10 -0.96
N VAL A 14 -10.74 -7.35 -0.76
CA VAL A 14 -11.78 -6.32 -0.88
C VAL A 14 -11.57 -5.21 0.14
N GLN A 15 -11.31 -5.56 1.40
CA GLN A 15 -11.05 -4.60 2.46
C GLN A 15 -9.80 -3.77 2.18
N LEU A 16 -8.68 -4.41 1.78
CA LEU A 16 -7.46 -3.70 1.40
C LEU A 16 -7.69 -2.66 0.30
N PHE A 17 -8.45 -3.02 -0.72
CA PHE A 17 -8.74 -2.12 -1.83
C PHE A 17 -9.65 -0.95 -1.40
N GLN A 18 -10.68 -1.21 -0.59
CA GLN A 18 -11.57 -0.19 -0.06
C GLN A 18 -10.84 0.79 0.87
N ASP A 19 -9.98 0.27 1.75
CA ASP A 19 -9.15 1.06 2.65
C ASP A 19 -8.22 1.97 1.85
N TYR A 20 -7.53 1.41 0.84
CA TYR A 20 -6.65 2.18 -0.04
C TYR A 20 -7.40 3.30 -0.77
N GLN A 21 -8.56 3.01 -1.39
CA GLN A 21 -9.35 4.02 -2.08
C GLN A 21 -9.80 5.14 -1.13
N SER A 22 -10.24 4.78 0.07
CA SER A 22 -10.67 5.74 1.09
C SER A 22 -9.51 6.64 1.54
N LEU A 23 -8.33 6.07 1.76
CA LEU A 23 -7.13 6.82 2.10
C LEU A 23 -6.66 7.73 0.96
N MET A 24 -6.70 7.27 -0.29
CA MET A 24 -6.37 8.12 -1.44
C MET A 24 -7.34 9.30 -1.59
N GLN A 25 -8.64 9.08 -1.36
CA GLN A 25 -9.63 10.15 -1.36
C GLN A 25 -9.38 11.15 -0.21
N LEU A 26 -9.05 10.65 0.98
CA LEU A 26 -8.70 11.47 2.14
C LEU A 26 -7.42 12.28 1.88
N GLY A 27 -6.42 11.67 1.24
CA GLY A 27 -5.13 12.27 0.89
C GLY A 27 -5.25 13.49 -0.03
N ASN A 28 -6.31 13.60 -0.84
CA ASN A 28 -6.58 14.80 -1.63
C ASN A 28 -6.75 16.07 -0.77
N ASN A 29 -7.12 15.91 0.51
CA ASN A 29 -7.25 16.99 1.48
C ASN A 29 -6.05 17.12 2.42
N TYR A 30 -4.97 16.34 2.22
CA TYR A 30 -3.80 16.31 3.11
C TYR A 30 -3.21 17.69 3.41
N GLY A 31 -3.14 18.57 2.39
CA GLY A 31 -2.63 19.94 2.55
C GLY A 31 -3.44 20.81 3.52
N LYS A 32 -4.71 20.46 3.78
CA LYS A 32 -5.61 21.15 4.71
C LYS A 32 -5.61 20.58 6.12
N PHE A 33 -4.95 19.43 6.34
CA PHE A 33 -4.88 18.83 7.66
C PHE A 33 -3.99 19.66 8.58
N ASP A 34 -4.36 19.70 9.85
CA ASP A 34 -3.48 20.17 10.90
C ASP A 34 -2.35 19.15 11.15
N ARG A 35 -1.41 19.51 12.04
CA ARG A 35 -0.24 18.66 12.32
C ARG A 35 -0.63 17.23 12.71
N GLU A 36 -1.59 17.10 13.62
CA GLU A 36 -2.01 15.80 14.14
C GLU A 36 -2.78 14.99 13.08
N GLY A 37 -3.63 15.65 12.28
CA GLY A 37 -4.29 15.00 11.14
C GLY A 37 -3.31 14.50 10.07
N LYS A 38 -2.24 15.26 9.79
CA LYS A 38 -1.19 14.81 8.87
C LYS A 38 -0.44 13.59 9.39
N LYS A 39 -0.08 13.56 10.69
CA LYS A 39 0.56 12.39 11.31
C LYS A 39 -0.34 11.17 11.23
N LEU A 40 -1.60 11.29 11.65
CA LEU A 40 -2.56 10.19 11.62
C LEU A 40 -2.77 9.67 10.20
N PHE A 41 -2.83 10.56 9.20
CA PHE A 41 -2.92 10.15 7.80
C PHE A 41 -1.71 9.31 7.37
N ILE A 42 -0.50 9.74 7.72
CA ILE A 42 0.72 9.00 7.40
C ILE A 42 0.73 7.63 8.09
N ASP A 43 0.42 7.58 9.38
CA ASP A 43 0.39 6.33 10.15
C ASP A 43 -0.61 5.33 9.53
N GLN A 44 -1.78 5.81 9.10
CA GLN A 44 -2.79 4.98 8.42
C GLN A 44 -2.32 4.51 7.04
N MET A 45 -1.61 5.36 6.29
CA MET A 45 -1.01 4.97 5.02
C MET A 45 0.07 3.89 5.23
N GLU A 46 0.91 4.00 6.25
CA GLU A 46 1.93 3.00 6.57
C GLU A 46 1.32 1.66 6.95
N ALA A 47 0.32 1.66 7.85
CA ALA A 47 -0.38 0.45 8.24
C ALA A 47 -1.05 -0.25 7.04
N MET A 48 -1.65 0.52 6.12
CA MET A 48 -2.22 -0.01 4.88
C MET A 48 -1.13 -0.61 3.98
N MET A 49 -0.01 0.09 3.79
CA MET A 49 1.11 -0.40 2.99
C MET A 49 1.73 -1.68 3.56
N GLU A 50 1.84 -1.79 4.88
CA GLU A 50 2.32 -3.01 5.55
C GLU A 50 1.38 -4.19 5.29
N ARG A 51 0.07 -4.00 5.46
CA ARG A 51 -0.91 -5.05 5.16
C ARG A 51 -0.87 -5.45 3.69
N TYR A 52 -0.76 -4.50 2.76
CA TYR A 52 -0.61 -4.78 1.34
C TYR A 52 0.68 -5.55 1.03
N HIS A 53 1.79 -5.22 1.69
CA HIS A 53 3.05 -5.94 1.54
C HIS A 53 2.95 -7.40 2.03
N ILE A 54 2.37 -7.61 3.20
CA ILE A 54 2.13 -8.96 3.74
C ILE A 54 1.23 -9.76 2.79
N PHE A 55 0.16 -9.14 2.28
CA PHE A 55 -0.73 -9.75 1.31
C PHE A 55 0.03 -10.18 0.05
N MET A 56 0.82 -9.29 -0.56
CA MET A 56 1.64 -9.62 -1.73
C MET A 56 2.65 -10.74 -1.45
N LYS A 57 3.30 -10.75 -0.29
CA LYS A 57 4.21 -11.82 0.11
C LYS A 57 3.52 -13.18 0.21
N ARG A 58 2.27 -13.23 0.68
CA ARG A 58 1.46 -14.48 0.70
C ARG A 58 1.20 -15.00 -0.72
N PHE A 59 1.02 -14.12 -1.70
CA PHE A 59 0.84 -14.53 -3.10
C PHE A 59 2.13 -15.06 -3.69
N GLU A 60 3.26 -14.39 -3.43
CA GLU A 60 4.59 -14.83 -3.88
C GLU A 60 4.96 -16.22 -3.32
N LEU A 61 4.56 -16.51 -2.08
CA LEU A 61 4.81 -17.79 -1.41
C LEU A 61 3.76 -18.86 -1.75
N SER A 62 2.67 -18.50 -2.41
CA SER A 62 1.61 -19.45 -2.74
C SER A 62 2.06 -20.40 -3.85
N GLU A 63 1.78 -21.70 -3.67
CA GLU A 63 2.02 -22.70 -4.71
C GLU A 63 0.93 -22.71 -5.78
N ASP A 64 -0.17 -22.00 -5.52
CA ASP A 64 -1.33 -21.89 -6.41
C ASP A 64 -0.97 -21.21 -7.74
N PHE A 65 -1.38 -21.85 -8.83
CA PHE A 65 -1.08 -21.38 -10.19
C PHE A 65 -1.70 -20.01 -10.48
N MET A 66 -2.92 -19.76 -10.03
CA MET A 66 -3.60 -18.48 -10.24
C MET A 66 -2.90 -17.37 -9.46
N ALA A 67 -2.50 -17.63 -8.21
CA ALA A 67 -1.75 -16.66 -7.41
C ALA A 67 -0.44 -16.25 -8.07
N LYS A 68 0.31 -17.22 -8.62
CA LYS A 68 1.54 -16.97 -9.39
C LYS A 68 1.26 -16.13 -10.63
N MET A 69 0.20 -16.44 -11.39
CA MET A 69 -0.15 -15.67 -12.59
C MET A 69 -0.54 -14.22 -12.26
N THR A 70 -1.26 -13.99 -11.15
CA THR A 70 -1.59 -12.63 -10.68
C THR A 70 -0.33 -11.83 -10.34
N VAL A 71 0.64 -12.44 -9.66
CA VAL A 71 1.92 -11.78 -9.34
C VAL A 71 2.69 -11.44 -10.63
N GLU A 72 2.75 -12.36 -11.60
CA GLU A 72 3.42 -12.11 -12.88
C GLU A 72 2.72 -11.02 -13.70
N GLN A 73 1.38 -10.98 -13.68
CA GLN A 73 0.61 -9.91 -14.32
C GLN A 73 0.88 -8.56 -13.66
N LEU A 74 0.92 -8.49 -12.32
CA LEU A 74 1.26 -7.28 -11.58
C LEU A 74 2.68 -6.80 -11.93
N LYS A 75 3.66 -7.70 -11.92
CA LYS A 75 5.05 -7.40 -12.34
C LYS A 75 5.11 -6.88 -13.76
N THR A 76 4.33 -7.45 -14.68
CA THR A 76 4.27 -7.01 -16.07
C THR A 76 3.72 -5.59 -16.17
N GLN A 77 2.63 -5.28 -15.45
CA GLN A 77 2.04 -3.93 -15.43
C GLN A 77 3.02 -2.90 -14.84
N LEU A 78 3.63 -3.20 -13.70
CA LEU A 78 4.62 -2.32 -13.08
C LEU A 78 5.87 -2.15 -13.97
N GLY A 79 6.30 -3.22 -14.64
CA GLY A 79 7.41 -3.21 -15.58
C GLY A 79 7.21 -2.25 -16.75
N GLN A 80 5.96 -2.03 -17.20
CA GLN A 80 5.65 -1.01 -18.22
C GLN A 80 5.96 0.41 -17.74
N PHE A 81 5.90 0.65 -16.43
CA PHE A 81 6.28 1.91 -15.79
C PHE A 81 7.74 1.89 -15.29
N GLY A 82 8.53 0.87 -15.65
CA GLY A 82 9.93 0.74 -15.22
C GLY A 82 10.09 0.43 -13.72
N MET A 83 9.07 -0.15 -13.09
CA MET A 83 9.00 -0.38 -11.65
C MET A 83 8.85 -1.86 -11.33
N THR A 84 9.38 -2.30 -10.19
CA THR A 84 9.10 -3.61 -9.60
C THR A 84 8.19 -3.44 -8.38
N PRO A 85 7.44 -4.48 -7.95
CA PRO A 85 6.65 -4.40 -6.72
C PRO A 85 7.47 -3.90 -5.53
N ASP A 86 8.68 -4.45 -5.35
CA ASP A 86 9.60 -4.04 -4.28
C ASP A 86 10.01 -2.56 -4.38
N ALA A 87 10.36 -2.10 -5.58
CA ALA A 87 10.69 -0.69 -5.81
C ALA A 87 9.50 0.23 -5.52
N MET A 88 8.27 -0.19 -5.85
CA MET A 88 7.05 0.55 -5.52
C MET A 88 6.90 0.72 -4.00
N PHE A 89 7.09 -0.36 -3.24
CA PHE A 89 7.02 -0.31 -1.77
C PHE A 89 8.09 0.61 -1.19
N GLN A 90 9.34 0.49 -1.65
CA GLN A 90 10.43 1.34 -1.19
C GLN A 90 10.18 2.82 -1.49
N GLN A 91 9.69 3.14 -2.69
CA GLN A 91 9.37 4.51 -3.07
C GLN A 91 8.23 5.09 -2.22
N MET A 92 7.20 4.30 -1.94
CA MET A 92 6.10 4.71 -1.06
C MET A 92 6.59 4.96 0.36
N HIS A 93 7.41 4.05 0.91
CA HIS A 93 7.99 4.23 2.24
C HIS A 93 8.85 5.50 2.32
N GLN A 94 9.74 5.72 1.35
CA GLN A 94 10.54 6.95 1.29
C GLN A 94 9.68 8.22 1.19
N THR A 95 8.54 8.15 0.49
CA THR A 95 7.62 9.27 0.38
C THR A 95 6.99 9.59 1.73
N LEU A 96 6.51 8.58 2.46
CA LEU A 96 5.90 8.75 3.78
C LEU A 96 6.93 9.27 4.79
N GLU A 97 8.17 8.77 4.78
CA GLU A 97 9.25 9.26 5.64
C GLU A 97 9.56 10.75 5.39
N ARG A 98 9.58 11.20 4.13
CA ARG A 98 9.72 12.63 3.81
C ARG A 98 8.55 13.45 4.34
N MET A 99 7.32 12.97 4.19
CA MET A 99 6.13 13.66 4.71
C MET A 99 6.19 13.80 6.24
N LYS A 100 6.69 12.80 6.97
CA LYS A 100 6.91 12.90 8.43
C LYS A 100 7.96 13.96 8.76
N ALA A 101 9.10 13.91 8.08
CA ALA A 101 10.19 14.88 8.30
C ALA A 101 9.73 16.33 8.05
N GLU A 102 8.90 16.55 7.03
CA GLU A 102 8.31 17.87 6.75
C GLU A 102 7.43 18.36 7.91
N ILE A 103 6.63 17.47 8.51
CA ILE A 103 5.78 17.81 9.67
C ILE A 103 6.63 18.25 10.87
N ASP A 104 7.72 17.53 11.13
CA ASP A 104 8.59 17.83 12.27
C ASP A 104 9.44 19.09 12.03
N SER A 105 9.94 19.29 10.81
CA SER A 105 10.65 20.52 10.43
C SER A 105 9.75 21.77 10.50
N SER A 106 8.47 21.64 10.15
CA SER A 106 7.48 22.72 10.22
C SER A 106 7.09 23.08 11.66
N SER A 107 7.55 22.33 12.67
CA SER A 107 7.34 22.65 14.09
C SER A 107 8.49 23.39 14.75
N ALA A 108 9.59 23.64 14.02
CA ALA A 108 10.77 24.35 14.48
C ALA A 108 10.88 25.81 13.95
N SER A 109 9.86 26.28 13.23
CA SER A 109 9.72 27.66 12.72
C SER A 109 8.61 28.40 13.46
#